data_AF-A0A8D8JYZ6-F1
#
_entry.id   AF-A0A8D8JYZ6-F1
#
_cell.length_a   1.000
_cell.length_b   1.000
_cell.length_c   1.000
_cell.angle_alpha   90.00
_cell.angle_beta   90.00
_cell.angle_gamma   90.00
#
_symmetry.space_group_name_H-M   'P 1'
#
loop_
_entity.id
_entity.type
_entity.pdbx_description
1 polymer ?
#
loop_
_entity_poly.entity_id
_entity_poly.type
_entity_poly.pdbx_seq_one_letter_code
_entity_poly.pdbx_strand_id
1 'polypeptide(L)'
;GFHLSSLYSPVGWYSWTQAVEDFLHAKESEQLLKVWINTTLGETWVDKGEVPDWKQLFNRREFFPVGTVPRREVVLTAGVDVQKDRLEVEVVAWGKRRENWPIDYRVFE
;
A
#
# COMPACT_ATOMS: atom_id res chain seq x y z
N GLY A 1 -9.86 5.64 7.48
CA GLY A 1 -10.93 6.00 6.52
C GLY A 1 -12.23 6.14 7.27
N PHE A 2 -13.36 6.23 6.58
CA PHE A 2 -14.65 5.98 7.21
C PHE A 2 -14.79 4.48 7.48
N HIS A 3 -15.35 4.12 8.63
CA HIS A 3 -15.56 2.73 9.05
C HIS A 3 -17.04 2.43 9.35
N LEU A 4 -17.91 3.40 9.09
CA LEU A 4 -19.35 3.32 9.30
C LEU A 4 -20.06 3.95 8.11
N SER A 5 -21.09 3.27 7.59
CA SER A 5 -21.88 3.75 6.47
C SER A 5 -22.67 5.00 6.82
N SER A 6 -22.69 5.98 5.90
CA SER A 6 -23.56 7.16 5.97
C SER A 6 -25.05 6.81 5.84
N LEU A 7 -25.40 5.57 5.47
CA LEU A 7 -26.79 5.12 5.45
C LEU A 7 -27.43 5.05 6.84
N TYR A 8 -26.61 5.06 7.90
CA TYR A 8 -27.05 5.17 9.30
C TYR A 8 -27.29 6.63 9.74
N SER A 9 -27.25 7.60 8.83
CA SER A 9 -27.43 9.00 9.17
C SER A 9 -28.79 9.26 9.83
N PRO A 10 -28.85 10.11 10.87
CA PRO A 10 -30.11 10.48 11.51
C PRO A 10 -31.10 11.14 10.54
N VAL A 11 -32.38 11.06 10.89
CA VAL A 11 -33.45 11.72 10.12
C VAL A 11 -33.19 13.22 10.02
N GLY A 12 -33.28 13.77 8.81
CA GLY A 12 -33.02 15.17 8.50
C GLY A 12 -31.57 15.48 8.11
N TRP A 13 -30.68 14.49 8.14
CA TRP A 13 -29.32 14.60 7.62
C TRP A 13 -29.25 13.98 6.21
N TYR A 14 -28.16 13.29 5.90
CA TYR A 14 -27.96 12.63 4.62
C TYR A 14 -29.01 11.53 4.43
N SER A 15 -29.91 11.74 3.46
CA SER A 15 -31.05 10.86 3.24
C SER A 15 -30.71 9.71 2.29
N TRP A 16 -31.51 8.64 2.33
CA TRP A 16 -31.36 7.56 1.35
C TRP A 16 -31.66 8.01 -0.08
N THR A 17 -32.55 9.00 -0.28
CA THR A 17 -32.79 9.59 -1.60
C THR A 17 -31.53 10.26 -2.14
N GLN A 18 -30.83 11.05 -1.31
CA GLN A 18 -29.55 11.65 -1.68
C GLN A 18 -28.49 10.58 -1.98
N ALA A 19 -28.43 9.52 -1.14
CA ALA A 19 -27.51 8.41 -1.37
C ALA A 19 -27.71 7.72 -2.73
N VAL A 20 -28.97 7.55 -3.15
CA VAL A 20 -29.32 6.99 -4.46
C VAL A 20 -28.97 7.93 -5.60
N GLU A 21 -29.24 9.23 -5.47
CA GLU A 21 -28.88 10.23 -6.49
C GLU A 21 -27.35 10.29 -6.69
N ASP A 22 -26.59 10.36 -5.58
CA ASP A 22 -25.13 10.36 -5.60
C ASP A 22 -24.59 9.06 -6.22
N PHE A 23 -25.19 7.91 -5.90
CA PHE A 23 -24.83 6.64 -6.51
C PHE A 23 -25.08 6.63 -8.03
N LEU A 24 -26.24 7.10 -8.47
CA LEU A 24 -26.60 7.12 -9.89
C LEU A 24 -25.69 8.06 -10.70
N HIS A 25 -25.21 9.14 -10.08
CA HIS A 25 -24.20 10.01 -10.69
C HIS A 25 -22.81 9.35 -10.70
N ALA A 26 -22.45 8.63 -9.63
CA ALA A 26 -21.13 8.03 -9.49
C ALA A 26 -20.95 6.74 -10.31
N LYS A 27 -21.99 5.92 -10.50
CA LYS A 27 -21.90 4.55 -11.04
C LYS A 27 -21.27 4.45 -12.45
N GLU A 28 -21.34 5.50 -13.25
CA GLU A 28 -20.81 5.53 -14.62
C GLU A 28 -19.31 5.86 -14.68
N SER A 29 -18.70 6.22 -13.54
CA SER A 29 -17.28 6.52 -13.43
C SER A 29 -16.65 5.70 -12.31
N GLU A 30 -15.69 4.84 -12.64
CA GLU A 30 -15.02 4.00 -11.65
C GLU A 30 -14.38 4.82 -10.51
N GLN A 31 -13.82 5.99 -10.84
CA GLN A 31 -13.22 6.88 -9.85
C GLN A 31 -14.27 7.48 -8.91
N LEU A 32 -15.42 7.92 -9.42
CA LEU A 32 -16.50 8.46 -8.59
C LEU A 32 -17.18 7.36 -7.78
N LEU A 33 -17.36 6.18 -8.36
CA LEU A 33 -17.91 5.03 -7.67
C LEU A 33 -17.01 4.58 -6.52
N LYS A 34 -15.69 4.57 -6.72
CA LYS A 34 -14.70 4.33 -5.65
C LYS A 34 -14.85 5.33 -4.50
N VAL A 35 -15.03 6.61 -4.81
CA VAL A 35 -15.27 7.64 -3.78
C VAL A 35 -16.56 7.32 -3.03
N TRP A 36 -17.67 7.10 -3.73
CA TRP A 36 -18.97 6.81 -3.13
C TRP A 36 -18.93 5.56 -2.21
N ILE A 37 -18.31 4.46 -2.65
CA ILE A 37 -18.16 3.26 -1.82
C ILE A 37 -17.34 3.56 -0.55
N ASN A 38 -16.20 4.25 -0.69
CA ASN A 38 -15.34 4.54 0.45
C ASN A 38 -15.95 5.55 1.44
N THR A 39 -16.68 6.56 0.95
CA THR A 39 -17.17 7.66 1.80
C THR A 39 -18.60 7.47 2.27
N THR A 40 -19.48 6.92 1.41
CA THR A 40 -20.90 6.74 1.71
C THR A 40 -21.17 5.38 2.33
N LEU A 41 -20.56 4.31 1.83
CA LEU A 41 -20.72 2.98 2.43
C LEU A 41 -19.71 2.70 3.54
N GLY A 42 -18.56 3.38 3.52
CA GLY A 42 -17.47 3.09 4.46
C GLY A 42 -16.81 1.74 4.18
N GLU A 43 -16.97 1.23 2.97
CA GLU A 43 -16.41 -0.05 2.52
C GLU A 43 -15.08 0.18 1.81
N THR A 44 -14.20 -0.82 1.84
CA THR A 44 -12.94 -0.78 1.09
C THR A 44 -13.18 -1.08 -0.38
N TRP A 45 -12.77 -0.18 -1.27
CA TRP A 45 -12.71 -0.44 -2.70
C TRP A 45 -11.47 -1.26 -3.10
N VAL A 46 -11.68 -2.33 -3.87
CA VAL A 46 -10.61 -3.06 -4.56
C VAL A 46 -10.60 -2.62 -6.02
N ASP A 47 -9.52 -1.97 -6.45
CA ASP A 47 -9.37 -1.55 -7.85
C ASP A 47 -9.43 -2.79 -8.77
N LYS A 48 -10.24 -2.71 -9.82
CA LYS A 48 -10.30 -3.74 -10.88
C LYS A 48 -9.09 -3.60 -11.81
N GLY A 49 -7.89 -3.70 -11.26
CA GLY A 49 -6.65 -3.78 -12.03
C GLY A 49 -6.21 -5.22 -12.23
N GLU A 50 -5.34 -5.45 -13.22
CA GLU A 50 -4.54 -6.68 -13.34
C GLU A 50 -3.45 -6.73 -12.26
N VAL A 51 -3.82 -6.57 -10.99
CA VAL A 51 -2.88 -6.81 -9.90
C VAL A 51 -2.75 -8.33 -9.79
N PRO A 52 -1.57 -8.91 -10.04
CA PRO A 52 -1.39 -10.35 -9.91
C PRO A 52 -1.74 -10.77 -8.47
N ASP A 53 -2.40 -11.92 -8.34
CA ASP A 53 -2.79 -12.47 -7.04
C ASP A 53 -1.58 -12.42 -6.08
N TRP A 54 -1.79 -11.85 -4.89
CA TRP A 54 -0.74 -11.72 -3.87
C TRP A 54 -0.06 -13.07 -3.59
N LYS A 55 -0.78 -14.20 -3.72
CA LYS A 55 -0.21 -15.54 -3.59
C LYS A 55 0.82 -15.84 -4.67
N GLN A 56 0.55 -15.43 -5.91
CA GLN A 56 1.49 -15.60 -7.01
C GLN A 56 2.75 -14.77 -6.79
N LEU A 57 2.63 -13.53 -6.33
CA LEU A 57 3.78 -12.69 -5.96
C LEU A 57 4.58 -13.31 -4.81
N PHE A 58 3.89 -13.74 -3.75
CA PHE A 58 4.51 -14.38 -2.58
C PHE A 58 5.30 -15.64 -2.97
N ASN A 59 4.78 -16.44 -3.89
CA ASN A 59 5.44 -17.65 -4.37
C ASN A 59 6.66 -17.38 -5.25
N ARG A 60 6.79 -16.18 -5.83
CA ARG A 60 7.97 -15.76 -6.62
C ARG A 60 9.06 -15.13 -5.78
N ARG A 61 8.88 -14.99 -4.46
CA ARG A 61 9.91 -14.42 -3.59
C ARG A 61 11.15 -15.31 -3.59
N GLU A 62 12.31 -14.68 -3.71
CA GLU A 62 13.60 -15.35 -3.51
C GLU A 62 14.03 -15.20 -2.04
N PHE A 63 14.76 -16.19 -1.53
CA PHE A 63 15.33 -16.13 -0.20
C PHE A 63 16.72 -15.50 -0.26
N PHE A 64 16.93 -14.42 0.48
CA PHE A 64 18.23 -13.75 0.61
C PHE A 64 18.71 -13.87 2.06
N PRO A 65 19.82 -14.58 2.32
CA PRO A 65 20.36 -14.67 3.66
C PRO A 65 20.88 -13.30 4.11
N VAL A 66 20.48 -12.86 5.31
CA VAL A 66 20.96 -11.61 5.92
C VAL A 66 22.49 -11.63 6.03
N GLY A 67 23.11 -10.48 5.78
CA GLY A 67 24.56 -10.31 5.78
C GLY A 67 25.28 -10.92 4.58
N THR A 68 24.56 -11.46 3.59
CA THR A 68 25.16 -12.08 2.41
C THR A 68 25.09 -11.17 1.20
N VAL A 69 26.25 -10.72 0.76
CA VAL A 69 26.37 -9.97 -0.51
C VAL A 69 26.33 -10.96 -1.69
N PRO A 70 25.47 -10.75 -2.70
CA PRO A 70 25.42 -11.64 -3.86
C PRO A 70 26.76 -11.64 -4.61
N ARG A 71 27.15 -12.79 -5.18
CA ARG A 71 28.36 -12.95 -6.00
C ARG A 71 28.17 -12.33 -7.40
N ARG A 72 27.97 -11.01 -7.43
CA ARG A 72 27.79 -10.19 -8.63
C ARG A 72 28.58 -8.89 -8.47
N GLU A 73 28.79 -8.19 -9.57
CA GLU A 73 29.30 -6.82 -9.55
C GLU A 73 28.22 -5.91 -8.93
N VAL A 74 28.40 -5.52 -7.68
CA VAL A 74 27.45 -4.69 -6.93
C VAL A 74 28.14 -3.53 -6.23
N VAL A 75 27.38 -2.47 -5.97
CA VAL A 75 27.77 -1.36 -5.09
C VAL A 75 26.91 -1.43 -3.85
N LEU A 76 27.53 -1.32 -2.67
CA LEU A 76 26.81 -1.24 -1.40
C LEU A 76 26.54 0.22 -1.03
N THR A 77 25.33 0.49 -0.55
CA THR A 77 24.98 1.76 0.10
C THR A 77 24.38 1.48 1.47
N ALA A 78 24.61 2.37 2.43
CA ALA A 78 23.92 2.38 3.70
C ALA A 78 23.06 3.64 3.81
N GLY A 79 21.74 3.48 3.91
CA GLY A 79 20.83 4.54 4.29
C GLY A 79 20.71 4.57 5.81
N VAL A 80 20.80 5.75 6.41
CA VAL A 80 20.61 5.94 7.86
C VAL A 80 19.46 6.91 8.08
N ASP A 81 18.40 6.44 8.72
CA ASP A 81 17.32 7.27 9.20
C ASP A 81 17.52 7.58 10.69
N VAL A 82 17.56 8.88 11.01
CA VAL A 82 17.83 9.38 12.36
C VAL A 82 16.49 9.65 13.04
N GLN A 83 16.17 8.83 14.03
CA GLN A 83 14.97 8.97 14.84
C GLN A 83 15.32 9.58 16.21
N LYS A 84 14.31 9.89 17.02
CA LYS A 84 14.50 10.58 18.31
C LYS A 84 15.36 9.77 19.31
N ASP A 85 15.25 8.46 19.26
CA ASP A 85 15.78 7.51 20.24
C ASP A 85 16.63 6.40 19.61
N ARG A 86 16.86 6.46 18.29
CA ARG A 86 17.58 5.42 17.56
C ARG A 86 18.04 5.86 16.17
N LEU A 87 18.95 5.09 15.59
CA LEU A 87 19.34 5.12 14.19
C LEU A 87 18.89 3.82 13.51
N GLU A 88 18.10 3.95 12.45
CA GLU A 88 17.71 2.83 11.59
C GLU A 88 18.63 2.81 10.37
N VAL A 89 19.42 1.74 10.23
CA VAL A 89 20.42 1.59 9.17
C VAL A 89 20.01 0.46 8.24
N GLU A 90 19.80 0.77 6.97
CA GLU A 90 19.53 -0.21 5.91
C GLU A 90 20.74 -0.30 4.97
N VAL A 91 21.27 -1.51 4.79
CA VAL A 91 22.34 -1.80 3.82
C VAL A 91 21.75 -2.50 2.61
N VAL A 92 21.92 -1.89 1.43
CA VAL A 92 21.40 -2.39 0.16
C VAL A 92 22.53 -2.59 -0.84
N ALA A 93 22.54 -3.72 -1.52
CA ALA A 93 23.41 -3.97 -2.67
C ALA A 93 22.69 -3.59 -3.96
N TRP A 94 23.32 -2.78 -4.80
CA TRP A 94 22.80 -2.33 -6.09
C TRP A 94 23.56 -2.99 -7.23
N GLY A 95 22.82 -3.65 -8.11
CA GLY A 95 23.34 -4.27 -9.33
C GLY A 95 22.95 -3.50 -10.59
N LYS A 96 23.37 -4.05 -11.74
CA LYS A 96 22.95 -3.57 -13.06
C LYS A 96 21.43 -3.74 -13.22
N ARG A 97 20.84 -2.99 -14.16
CA ARG A 97 19.40 -3.05 -14.52
C ARG A 97 18.43 -2.75 -13.36
N ARG A 98 18.86 -1.96 -12.37
CA ARG A 98 18.07 -1.59 -11.18
C ARG A 98 17.70 -2.78 -10.28
N GLU A 99 18.42 -3.88 -10.40
CA GLU A 99 18.34 -4.96 -9.42
C GLU A 99 18.96 -4.50 -8.10
N ASN A 100 18.34 -4.86 -6.99
CA ASN A 100 18.87 -4.59 -5.66
C ASN A 100 18.55 -5.75 -4.71
N TRP A 101 19.34 -5.87 -3.66
CA TRP A 101 19.19 -6.89 -2.63
C TRP A 101 19.31 -6.27 -1.24
N PRO A 102 18.33 -6.48 -0.34
CA PRO A 102 18.48 -6.09 1.05
C PRO A 102 19.55 -6.98 1.68
N ILE A 103 20.59 -6.36 2.25
CA ILE A 103 21.73 -7.09 2.83
C ILE A 103 21.57 -7.18 4.34
N ASP A 104 21.32 -6.05 4.99
CA ASP A 104 21.22 -6.00 6.45
C ASP A 104 20.35 -4.82 6.87
N TYR A 105 19.72 -4.96 8.03
CA TYR A 105 18.96 -3.91 8.67
C TYR A 105 19.30 -3.90 10.16
N ARG A 106 19.77 -2.76 10.66
CA ARG A 106 20.20 -2.63 12.07
C ARG A 106 19.59 -1.40 12.71
N VAL A 107 19.28 -1.55 13.99
CA VAL A 107 18.82 -0.46 14.85
C VAL A 107 19.86 -0.23 15.93
N PHE A 108 20.27 1.02 16.11
CA PHE A 108 21.18 1.45 17.17
C PHE A 108 20.45 2.45 18.07
N GLU A 109 20.36 2.17 19.36
CA GLU A 109 19.72 3.03 20.38
C GLU A 109 20.73 3.97 21.06
#